data_AF-A0A0F0CLU7-F1
#
_entry.id   AF-A0A0F0CLU7-F1
#
_cell.length_a   1.000
_cell.length_b   1.000
_cell.length_c   1.000
_cell.angle_alpha   90.00
_cell.angle_beta   90.00
_cell.angle_gamma   90.00
#
_symmetry.space_group_name_H-M   'P 1'
#
loop_
_entity.id
_entity.type
_entity.pdbx_description
1 polymer ?
#
loop_
_entity_poly.entity_id
_entity_poly.type
_entity_poly.pdbx_seq_one_letter_code
_entity_poly.pdbx_strand_id
1 'polypeptide(L)'
;MDLLFMFMGALCLAEGIDLFTGNDFLMFVGSTKKEDYDLDKVYGAEKWIFLIDAACSFGVGMNRLPRQVEMALLVLFAATLVAHVYVFKSKKFRKES
;
A
#
# COMPACT_ATOMS: atom_id res chain seq x y z
N MET A 1 -22.14 -1.97 3.29
CA MET A 1 -20.89 -1.29 2.91
C MET A 1 -19.98 -1.33 4.09
N ASP A 2 -18.82 -1.95 3.91
CA ASP A 2 -17.79 -1.95 4.93
C ASP A 2 -17.05 -0.63 4.88
N LEU A 3 -17.55 0.33 5.66
CA LEU A 3 -17.02 1.69 5.76
C LEU A 3 -15.51 1.67 6.05
N LEU A 4 -15.05 0.70 6.84
CA LEU A 4 -13.63 0.48 7.16
C LEU A 4 -12.78 0.23 5.91
N PHE A 5 -13.22 -0.66 5.01
CA PHE A 5 -12.49 -0.93 3.77
C PHE A 5 -12.55 0.24 2.78
N MET A 6 -13.66 1.00 2.77
CA MET A 6 -13.74 2.24 2.00
C MET A 6 -12.76 3.32 2.50
N PHE A 7 -12.69 3.52 3.83
CA PHE A 7 -11.72 4.43 4.43
C PHE A 7 -10.27 3.96 4.22
N MET A 8 -10.00 2.67 4.39
CA MET A 8 -8.70 2.08 4.12
C MET A 8 -8.28 2.29 2.67
N GLY A 9 -9.19 2.00 1.72
CA GLY A 9 -8.93 2.21 0.30
C GLY A 9 -8.66 3.67 -0.06
N ALA A 10 -9.39 4.62 0.57
CA ALA A 10 -9.13 6.05 0.39
C ALA A 10 -7.77 6.48 0.95
N LEU A 11 -7.35 5.95 2.11
CA LEU A 11 -6.03 6.20 2.68
C LEU A 11 -4.90 5.63 1.80
N CYS A 12 -5.04 4.38 1.33
CA CYS A 12 -4.10 3.77 0.39
C CYS A 12 -4.01 4.55 -0.93
N LEU A 13 -5.13 5.09 -1.41
CA LEU A 13 -5.16 5.91 -2.62
C LEU A 13 -4.45 7.25 -2.41
N ALA A 14 -4.71 7.93 -1.28
CA ALA A 14 -4.04 9.17 -0.92
C ALA A 14 -2.52 8.95 -0.83
N GLU A 15 -2.09 7.89 -0.14
CA GLU A 15 -0.68 7.51 -0.03
C GLU A 15 -0.06 7.25 -1.41
N GLY A 16 -0.74 6.48 -2.26
CA GLY A 16 -0.28 6.19 -3.62
C GLY A 16 -0.09 7.47 -4.45
N ILE A 17 -1.00 8.45 -4.33
CA ILE A 17 -0.91 9.73 -5.03
C ILE A 17 0.21 10.61 -4.47
N ASP A 18 0.38 10.65 -3.15
CA ASP A 18 1.47 11.39 -2.52
C ASP A 18 2.83 10.82 -2.90
N LEU A 19 2.98 9.48 -2.91
CA LEU A 19 4.16 8.77 -3.41
C LEU A 19 4.45 9.08 -4.88
N PHE A 20 3.41 9.27 -5.71
CA PHE A 20 3.56 9.72 -7.09
C PHE A 20 4.09 11.16 -7.21
N THR A 21 3.80 11.99 -6.21
CA THR A 21 4.27 13.39 -6.11
C THR A 21 5.66 13.47 -5.46
N GLY A 22 6.24 12.33 -5.05
CA GLY A 22 7.50 12.27 -4.31
C GLY A 22 7.36 12.69 -2.84
N ASN A 23 6.13 12.87 -2.38
CA ASN A 23 5.79 13.08 -0.98
C ASN A 23 5.44 11.75 -0.31
N ASP A 24 5.40 11.79 1.00
CA ASP A 24 5.00 10.66 1.84
C ASP A 24 3.98 11.19 2.84
N PHE A 25 2.87 10.48 2.98
CA PHE A 25 1.75 10.91 3.80
C PHE A 25 1.59 10.02 5.04
N LEU A 26 1.90 8.72 4.94
CA LEU A 26 1.63 7.73 5.98
C LEU A 26 2.72 6.66 6.09
N MET A 27 3.46 6.33 5.02
CA MET A 27 4.53 5.33 5.02
C MET A 27 5.61 5.58 6.10
N PHE A 28 5.94 6.85 6.37
CA PHE A 28 6.93 7.24 7.39
C PHE A 28 6.34 8.02 8.58
N VAL A 29 5.04 7.91 8.84
CA VAL A 29 4.43 8.39 10.08
C VAL A 29 4.81 7.43 11.22
N GLY A 30 6.06 7.53 11.70
CA GLY A 30 6.62 6.64 12.72
C GLY A 30 8.10 6.87 13.00
N SER A 31 8.76 5.90 13.66
CA SER A 31 10.18 5.97 14.03
C SER A 31 11.14 5.60 12.89
N THR A 32 10.62 5.36 11.68
CA THR A 32 11.40 4.96 10.51
C THR A 32 11.98 6.20 9.85
N LYS A 33 13.31 6.33 9.80
CA LYS A 33 13.98 7.47 9.18
C LYS A 33 13.98 7.32 7.66
N LYS A 34 13.36 8.27 6.96
CA LYS A 34 13.38 8.41 5.48
C LYS A 34 14.79 8.36 4.90
N GLU A 35 15.79 8.75 5.70
CA GLU A 35 17.19 8.87 5.32
C GLU A 35 17.88 7.52 5.06
N ASP A 36 17.41 6.42 5.67
CA ASP A 36 17.99 5.08 5.55
C ASP A 36 17.54 4.33 4.28
N TYR A 37 16.58 4.88 3.54
CA TYR A 37 15.96 4.24 2.38
C TYR A 37 16.24 4.98 1.08
N ASP A 38 16.29 4.19 0.00
CA ASP A 38 16.42 4.70 -1.36
C ASP A 38 15.01 5.09 -1.86
N LEU A 39 14.55 6.28 -1.44
CA LEU A 39 13.17 6.76 -1.60
C LEU A 39 12.66 6.63 -3.03
N ASP A 40 13.49 6.87 -4.04
CA ASP A 40 13.10 6.80 -5.44
C ASP A 40 12.67 5.38 -5.86
N LYS A 41 13.41 4.36 -5.40
CA LYS A 41 13.08 2.94 -5.65
C LYS A 41 11.89 2.48 -4.81
N VAL A 42 11.82 2.92 -3.56
CA VAL A 42 10.74 2.56 -2.64
C VAL A 42 9.43 3.15 -3.15
N TYR A 43 9.39 4.45 -3.42
CA TYR A 43 8.19 5.13 -3.94
C TYR A 43 7.78 4.57 -5.30
N GLY A 44 8.76 4.24 -6.15
CA GLY A 44 8.51 3.59 -7.44
C GLY A 44 7.78 2.24 -7.32
N ALA A 45 8.08 1.44 -6.30
CA ALA A 45 7.42 0.17 -6.05
C ALA A 45 6.11 0.33 -5.25
N GLU A 46 6.15 1.09 -4.15
CA GLU A 46 5.04 1.22 -3.22
C GLU A 46 3.85 1.95 -3.81
N LYS A 47 4.04 2.93 -4.71
CA LYS A 47 2.93 3.59 -5.39
C LYS A 47 2.02 2.61 -6.13
N TRP A 48 2.59 1.55 -6.71
CA TRP A 48 1.82 0.52 -7.41
C TRP A 48 1.15 -0.44 -6.44
N ILE A 49 1.86 -0.83 -5.37
CA ILE A 49 1.29 -1.72 -4.35
C ILE A 49 0.12 -1.02 -3.65
N PHE A 50 0.26 0.25 -3.25
CA PHE A 50 -0.80 1.06 -2.65
C PHE A 50 -2.00 1.27 -3.59
N LEU A 51 -1.77 1.44 -4.90
CA LEU A 51 -2.85 1.55 -5.87
C LEU A 51 -3.66 0.24 -5.97
N ILE A 52 -2.97 -0.90 -5.95
CA ILE A 52 -3.60 -2.23 -5.94
C ILE A 52 -4.36 -2.43 -4.62
N ASP A 53 -3.77 -2.03 -3.49
CA ASP A 53 -4.37 -2.12 -2.16
C ASP A 53 -5.64 -1.28 -2.04
N ALA A 54 -5.61 -0.06 -2.61
CA ALA A 54 -6.76 0.81 -2.72
C ALA A 54 -7.87 0.18 -3.56
N ALA A 55 -7.53 -0.34 -4.74
CA ALA A 55 -8.49 -1.01 -5.62
C ALA A 55 -9.12 -2.25 -4.96
N CYS A 56 -8.32 -3.05 -4.24
CA CYS A 56 -8.80 -4.21 -3.50
C CYS A 56 -9.74 -3.80 -2.36
N SER A 57 -9.35 -2.79 -1.58
CA SER A 57 -10.12 -2.27 -0.46
C SER A 57 -11.44 -1.64 -0.90
N PHE A 58 -11.46 -0.89 -2.02
CA PHE A 58 -12.70 -0.39 -2.61
C PHE A 58 -13.59 -1.53 -3.12
N GLY A 59 -13.00 -2.54 -3.77
CA GLY A 59 -13.72 -3.72 -4.25
C GLY A 59 -14.43 -4.48 -3.13
N VAL A 60 -13.75 -4.71 -2.02
CA VAL A 60 -14.32 -5.33 -0.81
C VAL A 60 -15.33 -4.38 -0.14
N GLY A 61 -15.00 -3.10 0.00
CA GLY A 61 -15.85 -2.10 0.67
C GLY A 61 -17.20 -1.86 0.00
N MET A 62 -17.25 -2.01 -1.34
CA MET A 62 -18.50 -1.94 -2.11
C MET A 62 -19.50 -3.04 -1.72
N ASN A 63 -19.04 -4.19 -1.20
CA ASN A 63 -19.86 -5.31 -0.70
C ASN A 63 -21.00 -5.67 -1.68
N ARG A 64 -20.70 -5.60 -2.98
CA ARG A 64 -21.60 -5.90 -4.10
C ARG A 64 -21.08 -7.04 -4.98
N LEU A 65 -19.92 -7.57 -4.64
CA LEU A 65 -19.25 -8.60 -5.42
C LEU A 65 -19.63 -9.99 -4.89
N PRO A 66 -19.55 -11.04 -5.74
CA PRO A 66 -19.75 -12.41 -5.28
C PRO A 66 -18.73 -12.76 -4.19
N ARG A 67 -19.14 -13.57 -3.21
CA ARG A 67 -18.27 -13.99 -2.08
C ARG A 67 -16.92 -14.58 -2.50
N GLN A 68 -16.87 -15.27 -3.65
CA GLN A 68 -15.63 -15.80 -4.23
C GLN A 68 -14.66 -14.69 -4.66
N VAL A 69 -15.20 -13.59 -5.21
CA VAL A 69 -14.42 -12.43 -5.65
C VAL A 69 -13.94 -11.63 -4.44
N GLU A 70 -14.79 -11.44 -3.43
CA GLU A 70 -14.36 -10.80 -2.16
C GLU A 70 -13.22 -11.57 -1.50
N MET A 71 -13.32 -12.90 -1.43
CA MET A 71 -12.24 -13.76 -0.92
C MET A 71 -10.95 -13.61 -1.73
N ALA A 72 -11.04 -13.58 -3.06
CA ALA A 72 -9.88 -13.39 -3.92
C ALA A 72 -9.24 -11.99 -3.71
N LEU A 73 -10.05 -10.94 -3.56
CA LEU A 73 -9.58 -9.58 -3.24
C LEU A 73 -8.90 -9.51 -1.88
N LEU A 74 -9.44 -10.19 -0.87
CA LEU A 74 -8.83 -10.27 0.47
C LEU A 74 -7.49 -11.02 0.44
N VAL A 75 -7.38 -12.10 -0.34
CA VAL A 75 -6.11 -12.84 -0.51
C VAL A 75 -5.08 -11.97 -1.24
N LEU A 76 -5.50 -11.22 -2.27
CA LEU A 76 -4.64 -10.26 -2.96
C LEU A 76 -4.17 -9.14 -2.02
N PHE A 77 -5.08 -8.58 -1.22
CA PHE A 77 -4.78 -7.57 -0.19
C PHE A 77 -3.80 -8.09 0.88
N ALA A 78 -3.93 -9.36 1.28
CA ALA A 78 -2.95 -9.97 2.17
C ALA A 78 -1.57 -10.13 1.51
N ALA A 79 -1.52 -10.44 0.22
CA ALA A 79 -0.28 -10.58 -0.53
C ALA A 79 0.43 -9.22 -0.75
N THR A 80 -0.32 -8.15 -1.01
CA THR A 80 0.22 -6.79 -1.13
C THR A 80 0.79 -6.30 0.20
N LEU A 81 0.14 -6.59 1.34
CA LEU A 81 0.71 -6.33 2.67
C LEU A 81 2.06 -7.03 2.89
N VAL A 82 2.18 -8.29 2.48
CA VAL A 82 3.47 -9.00 2.53
C VAL A 82 4.50 -8.35 1.62
N ALA A 83 4.09 -7.87 0.44
CA ALA A 83 4.96 -7.13 -0.46
C ALA A 83 5.43 -5.80 0.16
N HIS A 84 4.57 -5.04 0.84
CA HIS A 84 4.97 -3.85 1.59
C HIS A 84 6.04 -4.20 2.64
N VAL A 85 5.80 -5.22 3.47
CA VAL A 85 6.78 -5.68 4.47
C VAL A 85 8.09 -6.09 3.81
N TYR A 86 8.05 -6.74 2.65
CA TYR A 86 9.25 -7.12 1.91
C TYR A 86 10.01 -5.90 1.38
N VAL A 87 9.33 -4.89 0.83
CA VAL A 87 9.96 -3.65 0.35
C VAL A 87 10.66 -2.94 1.50
N PHE A 88 10.00 -2.80 2.66
CA PHE A 88 10.59 -2.17 3.84
C PHE A 88 11.71 -2.99 4.50
N LYS A 89 11.61 -4.32 4.50
CA LYS A 89 12.60 -5.20 5.17
C LYS A 89 13.80 -5.52 4.28
N SER A 90 13.65 -5.45 2.96
CA SER A 90 14.69 -5.86 2.03
C SER A 90 15.84 -4.86 1.98
N LYS A 91 17.06 -5.36 2.18
CA LYS A 91 18.30 -4.56 2.10
C LYS A 91 18.48 -3.86 0.74
N LYS A 92 17.84 -4.37 -0.31
CA LYS A 92 17.89 -3.81 -1.67
C LYS A 92 17.29 -2.40 -1.78
N PHE A 93 16.43 -2.03 -0.83
CA PHE A 93 15.77 -0.72 -0.77
C PHE A 93 16.33 0.18 0.34
N ARG A 94 17.26 -0.33 1.15
CA ARG A 94 18.03 0.51 2.08
C ARG A 94 19.17 1.15 1.31
N LYS A 95 19.52 2.40 1.66
CA LYS A 95 20.77 2.98 1.17
C LYS A 95 21.91 2.11 1.67
N GLU A 96 22.62 1.48 0.73
CA GLU A 96 23.91 0.86 1.01
C GLU A 96 24.82 1.95 1.57
N SER A 97 25.21 1.81 2.84
CA SER A 97 26.31 2.57 3.43
C SER A 97 27.62 1.85 3.20
#